data_AF-A0A537FMV1-F1
#
_entry.id   AF-A0A537FMV1-F1
#
_cell.length_a   1.000
_cell.length_b   1.000
_cell.length_c   1.000
_cell.angle_alpha   90.00
_cell.angle_beta   90.00
_cell.angle_gamma   90.00
#
_symmetry.space_group_name_H-M   'P 1'
#
loop_
_entity.id
_entity.type
_entity.pdbx_description
1 polymer ?
#
loop_
_entity_poly.entity_id
_entity_poly.type
_entity_poly.pdbx_seq_one_letter_code
_entity_poly.pdbx_strand_id
1 'polypeptide(L)'
;HLRELDVIYMTRVQKERFADLQEYEKVKGSYRLVAEDLNRTKKNSIVMHPLPRVDEVDPSVDSSTHAKYFQQVGNGVILRMGLLGLVLGTL
;
A
#
# COMPACT_ATOMS: atom_id res chain seq x y z
N HIS A 1 18.44 -4.06 -0.09
CA HIS A 1 17.21 -4.01 0.72
C HIS A 1 15.99 -4.58 -0.03
N LEU A 2 15.49 -4.01 -1.14
CA LEU A 2 14.30 -4.56 -1.84
C LEU A 2 14.37 -6.06 -2.22
N ARG A 3 15.56 -6.59 -2.50
CA ARG A 3 15.79 -8.00 -2.89
C ARG A 3 15.45 -9.02 -1.81
N GLU A 4 15.34 -8.60 -0.56
CA GLU A 4 15.12 -9.49 0.59
C GLU A 4 13.68 -9.41 1.12
N LEU A 5 12.89 -8.45 0.66
CA LEU A 5 11.55 -8.20 1.18
C LEU A 5 10.53 -9.19 0.60
N ASP A 6 9.75 -9.81 1.47
CA ASP A 6 8.58 -10.61 1.09
C ASP A 6 7.32 -9.75 0.98
N VAL A 7 7.24 -8.66 1.75
CA VAL A 7 6.13 -7.70 1.73
C VAL A 7 6.68 -6.28 1.67
N ILE A 8 6.18 -5.50 0.72
CA ILE A 8 6.43 -4.07 0.59
C ILE A 8 5.13 -3.36 0.96
N TYR A 9 5.10 -2.74 2.14
CA TYR A 9 3.92 -2.01 2.61
C TYR A 9 4.14 -0.52 2.39
N MET A 10 3.43 0.04 1.41
CA MET A 10 3.50 1.45 1.05
C MET A 10 2.46 2.25 1.83
N THR A 11 2.77 3.50 2.15
CA THR A 11 1.85 4.43 2.81
C THR A 11 1.88 5.79 2.14
N ARG A 12 0.72 6.45 2.08
CA ARG A 12 0.60 7.83 1.66
C ARG A 12 1.38 8.79 2.57
N VAL A 13 2.15 9.70 1.98
CA VAL A 13 2.66 10.88 2.68
C VAL A 13 1.48 11.82 2.95
N GLN A 14 1.06 11.92 4.22
CA GLN A 14 -0.14 12.65 4.62
C GLN A 14 0.15 14.15 4.71
N LYS A 15 -0.27 14.91 3.69
CA LYS A 15 -0.11 16.37 3.59
C LYS A 15 -0.63 17.09 4.84
N GLU A 16 -1.75 16.62 5.38
CA GLU A 16 -2.43 17.15 6.56
C GLU A 16 -1.62 17.04 7.86
N ARG A 17 -0.50 16.30 7.87
CA ARG A 17 0.38 16.16 9.05
C ARG A 17 1.57 17.13 9.05
N PHE A 18 1.75 17.91 8.00
CA PHE A 18 2.86 18.87 7.90
C PHE A 18 2.43 20.25 8.40
N ALA A 19 3.29 20.90 9.19
CA ALA A 19 3.08 22.27 9.66
C ALA A 19 3.34 23.31 8.56
N ASP A 20 4.26 23.00 7.64
CA ASP A 20 4.59 23.82 6.47
C ASP A 20 4.44 23.02 5.17
N LEU A 21 3.78 23.65 4.20
CA LEU A 21 3.58 23.08 2.87
C LEU A 21 4.91 22.87 2.13
N GLN A 22 5.92 23.70 2.36
CA GLN A 22 7.22 23.54 1.69
C GLN A 22 7.96 22.29 2.17
N GLU A 23 7.82 21.91 3.43
CA GLU A 23 8.38 20.65 3.95
C GLU A 23 7.70 19.44 3.31
N TYR A 24 6.37 19.49 3.16
CA TYR A 24 5.62 18.46 2.44
C TYR A 24 6.11 18.30 1.00
N GLU A 25 6.22 19.40 0.23
CA GLU A 25 6.64 19.32 -1.17
C GLU A 25 8.08 18.79 -1.33
N LYS A 26 8.95 18.95 -0.33
CA LYS A 26 10.31 18.36 -0.34
C LYS A 26 10.31 16.83 -0.22
N VAL A 27 9.35 16.26 0.52
CA VAL A 27 9.32 14.81 0.81
C VAL A 27 8.29 14.06 -0.02
N LYS A 28 7.26 14.76 -0.51
CA LYS A 28 6.28 14.23 -1.45
C LYS A 28 7.00 13.67 -2.68
N GLY A 29 6.65 12.46 -3.09
CA GLY A 29 7.30 11.78 -4.21
C GLY A 29 8.71 11.22 -3.93
N SER A 30 9.31 11.46 -2.76
CA SER A 30 10.61 10.87 -2.40
C SER A 30 10.57 9.34 -2.29
N TYR A 31 9.38 8.78 -2.02
CA TYR A 31 9.14 7.36 -1.91
C TYR A 31 8.01 6.95 -2.86
N ARG A 32 8.34 6.86 -4.14
CA ARG A 32 7.46 6.40 -5.21
C ARG A 32 7.92 5.04 -5.70
N LEU A 33 6.99 4.09 -5.74
CA LEU A 33 7.22 2.75 -6.28
C LEU A 33 6.71 2.69 -7.73
N VAL A 34 7.59 2.37 -8.68
CA VAL A 34 7.25 2.12 -10.09
C VAL A 34 7.46 0.65 -10.46
N ALA A 35 6.90 0.21 -11.59
CA ALA A 35 7.01 -1.19 -12.02
C ALA A 35 8.47 -1.66 -12.17
N GLU A 36 9.39 -0.78 -12.60
CA GLU A 36 10.81 -1.09 -12.77
C GLU A 36 11.51 -1.45 -11.46
N ASP A 37 11.07 -0.88 -10.33
CA ASP A 37 11.62 -1.18 -9.01
C ASP A 37 11.37 -2.64 -8.62
N LEU A 38 10.25 -3.21 -9.09
CA LEU A 38 9.85 -4.59 -8.81
C LEU A 38 10.81 -5.61 -9.41
N ASN A 39 11.55 -5.25 -10.47
CA ASN A 39 12.61 -6.10 -11.04
C ASN A 39 13.73 -6.40 -10.02
N ARG A 40 13.82 -5.61 -8.96
CA ARG A 40 14.81 -5.76 -7.88
C ARG A 40 14.23 -6.44 -6.64
N THR A 41 13.00 -6.94 -6.71
CA THR A 41 12.31 -7.60 -5.59
C THR A 41 12.31 -9.12 -5.74
N LYS A 42 11.93 -9.85 -4.69
CA LYS A 42 11.68 -11.29 -4.83
C LYS A 42 10.49 -11.50 -5.76
N LYS A 43 10.57 -12.50 -6.65
CA LYS A 43 9.48 -12.87 -7.59
C LYS A 43 8.12 -13.10 -6.91
N ASN A 44 8.13 -13.60 -5.68
CA ASN A 44 6.91 -13.89 -4.91
C ASN A 44 6.59 -12.82 -3.85
N SER A 45 7.32 -11.69 -3.84
CA SER A 45 6.99 -10.59 -2.94
C SER A 45 5.63 -9.98 -3.28
N ILE A 46 5.01 -9.32 -2.31
CA ILE A 46 3.73 -8.62 -2.51
C ILE A 46 3.85 -7.15 -2.13
N VAL A 47 3.09 -6.32 -2.83
CA VAL A 47 2.93 -4.89 -2.55
C VAL A 47 1.55 -4.68 -1.92
N MET A 48 1.55 -4.04 -0.76
CA MET A 48 0.37 -3.71 0.04
C MET A 48 0.28 -2.20 0.22
N HIS A 49 -0.94 -1.67 0.31
CA HIS A 49 -1.20 -0.25 0.47
C HIS A 49 -2.61 -0.05 1.03
N PRO A 50 -2.81 0.76 2.08
CA PRO A 50 -4.12 0.91 2.74
C PRO A 50 -5.15 1.70 1.91
N LEU A 51 -4.70 2.44 0.90
CA LEU A 51 -5.49 3.39 0.09
C LEU A 51 -6.11 4.54 0.92
N PRO A 52 -6.58 5.63 0.29
CA PRO A 52 -6.34 6.02 -1.10
C PRO A 52 -4.85 6.31 -1.35
N ARG A 53 -4.37 6.00 -2.57
CA ARG A 53 -3.01 6.38 -3.00
C ARG A 53 -3.02 7.69 -3.77
N VAL A 54 -1.91 8.42 -3.77
CA VAL A 54 -1.73 9.67 -4.53
C VAL A 54 -0.62 9.53 -5.56
N ASP A 55 0.62 9.35 -5.09
CA ASP A 55 1.83 9.34 -5.91
C ASP A 55 2.88 8.33 -5.42
N GLU A 56 2.68 7.76 -4.24
CA GLU A 56 3.56 6.78 -3.59
C GLU A 56 3.58 5.42 -4.31
N VAL A 57 2.52 5.05 -5.03
CA VAL A 57 2.46 3.83 -5.86
C VAL A 57 1.99 4.21 -7.26
N ASP A 58 2.86 4.05 -8.24
CA ASP A 58 2.56 4.36 -9.63
C ASP A 58 1.52 3.39 -10.22
N PRO A 59 0.59 3.86 -11.07
CA PRO A 59 -0.36 2.98 -11.76
C PRO A 59 0.27 1.85 -12.57
N SER A 60 1.52 2.00 -13.05
CA SER A 60 2.26 0.91 -13.71
C SER A 60 2.42 -0.34 -12.85
N VAL A 61 2.39 -0.21 -11.52
CA VAL A 61 2.47 -1.33 -10.57
C VAL A 61 1.19 -2.19 -10.61
N ASP A 62 0.05 -1.65 -11.02
CA ASP A 62 -1.25 -2.34 -10.95
C ASP A 62 -1.33 -3.63 -11.77
N SER A 63 -0.63 -3.65 -12.90
CA SER A 63 -0.58 -4.81 -13.79
C SER A 63 0.38 -5.91 -13.30
N SER A 64 1.17 -5.62 -12.26
CA SER A 64 2.14 -6.56 -11.72
C SER A 64 1.48 -7.64 -10.87
N THR A 65 2.02 -8.86 -10.94
CA THR A 65 1.62 -9.95 -10.04
C THR A 65 1.93 -9.64 -8.56
N HIS A 66 2.83 -8.69 -8.30
CA HIS A 66 3.15 -8.22 -6.96
C HIS A 66 2.02 -7.39 -6.33
N ALA A 67 1.16 -6.73 -7.11
CA ALA A 67 0.14 -5.83 -6.58
C ALA A 67 -0.97 -6.60 -5.85
N LYS A 68 -1.08 -6.41 -4.53
CA LYS A 68 -2.11 -7.03 -3.68
C LYS A 68 -3.01 -6.05 -2.94
N TYR A 69 -2.78 -4.74 -3.07
CA TYR A 69 -3.58 -3.72 -2.39
C TYR A 69 -5.06 -3.67 -2.81
N PHE A 70 -5.42 -4.02 -4.06
CA PHE A 70 -6.84 -4.14 -4.43
C PHE A 70 -7.51 -5.35 -3.75
N GLN A 71 -6.82 -6.49 -3.73
CA GLN A 71 -7.29 -7.67 -3.00
C GLN A 71 -7.38 -7.40 -1.50
N GLN A 72 -6.41 -6.70 -0.92
CA GLN A 72 -6.39 -6.25 0.48
C GLN A 72 -7.65 -5.45 0.83
N VAL A 73 -8.04 -4.49 -0.01
CA VAL A 73 -9.23 -3.66 0.22
C VAL A 73 -10.50 -4.51 0.16
N GLY A 74 -10.59 -5.43 -0.80
CA GLY A 74 -11.69 -6.40 -0.89
C GLY A 74 -11.79 -7.29 0.36
N ASN A 75 -10.65 -7.80 0.85
CA ASN A 75 -10.58 -8.59 2.09
C ASN A 75 -11.09 -7.80 3.32
N GLY A 76 -11.02 -6.47 3.29
CA GLY A 76 -11.53 -5.61 4.36
C GLY A 76 -13.04 -5.74 4.59
N VAL A 77 -13.84 -6.13 3.59
CA VAL A 77 -15.27 -6.38 3.77
C VAL A 77 -15.48 -7.66 4.60
N ILE A 78 -14.88 -8.76 4.16
CA ILE A 78 -15.01 -10.07 4.81
C ILE A 78 -14.45 -10.02 6.24
N LEU A 79 -13.31 -9.35 6.44
CA LEU A 79 -12.72 -9.16 7.75
C LEU A 79 -13.66 -8.42 8.72
N ARG A 80 -14.30 -7.34 8.26
CA ARG A 80 -15.25 -6.57 9.08
C ARG A 80 -16.51 -7.37 9.37
N MET A 81 -17.04 -8.12 8.40
CA MET A 81 -18.19 -9.01 8.62
C MET A 81 -17.87 -10.06 9.69
N GLY A 82 -16.72 -10.72 9.60
CA GLY A 82 -16.29 -11.70 10.60
C GLY A 82 -16.09 -11.08 11.99
N LEU A 83 -15.42 -9.93 12.06
CA LEU A 83 -15.22 -9.20 13.32
C LEU A 83 -16.55 -8.79 13.96
N LEU A 84 -17.48 -8.22 13.19
CA LEU A 84 -18.81 -7.86 13.68
C LEU A 84 -19.59 -9.10 14.14
N GLY A 85 -19.49 -10.21 13.40
CA GLY A 85 -20.12 -11.47 13.79
C GLY A 85 -19.64 -11.99 15.15
N LEU A 86 -18.33 -11.97 15.37
CA LEU A 86 -17.73 -12.37 16.65
C LEU A 86 -18.14 -11.44 17.80
N VAL A 87 -18.17 -10.12 17.57
CA VAL A 87 -18.50 -9.12 18.60
C VAL A 87 -19.99 -9.16 18.95
N LEU A 88 -20.86 -9.39 17.97
CA LEU A 88 -22.32 -9.44 18.17
C LEU A 88 -22.83 -10.84 18.53
N GLY A 89 -21.96 -11.85 18.56
CA GLY A 89 -22.33 -13.24 18.88
C GLY A 89 -23.17 -13.92 17.80
N THR A 90 -23.03 -13.50 16.54
CA THR A 90 -23.76 -14.06 15.40
C THR A 90 -22.89 -15.00 14.56
N LEU A 91 -21.65 -15.25 14.99
CA LEU A 91 -20.67 -16.16 14.40
C LEU A 91 -20.04 -17.03 15.48
#